data_AF-A0A0A0M6M7-F1
#
_entry.id   AF-A0A0A0M6M7-F1
#
_cell.length_a   1.000
_cell.length_b   1.000
_cell.length_c   1.000
_cell.angle_alpha   90.00
_cell.angle_beta   90.00
_cell.angle_gamma   90.00
#
_symmetry.space_group_name_H-M   'P 1'
#
loop_
_entity.id
_entity.type
_entity.pdbx_description
1 polymer ?
#
loop_
_entity_poly.entity_id
_entity_poly.type
_entity_poly.pdbx_seq_one_letter_code
_entity_poly.pdbx_strand_id
1 'polypeptide(L)'
;MVPQLPTALIRDAIAQDRLDEASELIGEHARQVQLAITDGRLDASRREAWQELLDQQRLLLTELQRARDESSEALKRMRGQRRGSDAYRRAAGGAG
;
A
#
# COMPACT_ATOMS: atom_id res chain seq x y z
N MET A 1 3.79 16.06 20.81
CA MET A 1 2.63 15.23 20.43
C MET A 1 3.14 14.10 19.53
N VAL A 2 2.63 12.89 19.69
CA VAL A 2 2.92 11.76 18.77
C VAL A 2 2.03 11.95 17.53
N PRO A 3 2.58 11.92 16.30
CA PRO A 3 1.78 12.04 15.08
C PRO A 3 0.76 10.90 14.97
N GLN A 4 -0.41 11.21 14.42
CA GLN A 4 -1.45 10.21 14.18
C GLN A 4 -1.39 9.76 12.73
N LEU A 5 -1.32 8.44 12.52
CA LEU A 5 -1.34 7.87 11.17
C LEU A 5 -2.75 8.06 10.56
N PRO A 6 -2.88 8.72 9.39
CA PRO A 6 -4.18 8.95 8.75
C PRO A 6 -4.68 7.70 8.00
N THR A 7 -4.73 6.55 8.67
CA THR A 7 -5.03 5.24 8.06
C THR A 7 -6.34 5.23 7.29
N ALA A 8 -7.40 5.85 7.82
CA ALA A 8 -8.70 5.90 7.16
C ALA A 8 -8.63 6.66 5.82
N LEU A 9 -7.92 7.79 5.79
CA LEU A 9 -7.75 8.59 4.58
C LEU A 9 -6.87 7.88 3.56
N ILE A 10 -5.79 7.22 4.00
CA ILE A 10 -4.92 6.43 3.13
C ILE A 10 -5.71 5.28 2.49
N ARG A 11 -6.50 4.55 3.28
CA ARG A 11 -7.33 3.44 2.77
C ARG A 11 -8.39 3.94 1.79
N ASP A 12 -9.04 5.07 2.09
CA ASP A 12 -10.04 5.67 1.21
C ASP A 12 -9.44 6.15 -0.13
N ALA A 13 -8.28 6.80 -0.09
CA ALA A 13 -7.55 7.20 -1.29
C ALA A 13 -7.19 5.99 -2.17
N ILE A 14 -6.68 4.91 -1.57
CA ILE A 14 -6.38 3.66 -2.29
C ILE A 14 -7.65 3.03 -2.88
N ALA A 15 -8.74 2.97 -2.11
CA ALA A 15 -10.01 2.39 -2.57
C ALA A 15 -10.61 3.14 -3.77
N GLN A 16 -10.31 4.44 -3.90
CA GLN A 16 -10.77 5.30 -4.98
C GLN A 16 -9.73 5.46 -6.10
N ASP A 17 -8.66 4.64 -6.14
CA ASP A 17 -7.56 4.71 -7.10
C ASP A 17 -6.81 6.08 -7.11
N ARG A 18 -6.94 6.84 -6.03
CA ARG A 18 -6.24 8.12 -5.80
C ARG A 18 -4.85 7.84 -5.21
N LEU A 19 -4.01 7.13 -5.96
CA LEU A 19 -2.72 6.63 -5.47
C LEU A 19 -1.73 7.77 -5.15
N ASP A 20 -1.74 8.85 -5.93
CA ASP A 20 -0.88 10.01 -5.68
C ASP A 20 -1.22 10.67 -4.34
N GLU A 21 -2.52 10.84 -4.05
CA GLU A 21 -3.00 11.37 -2.78
C GLU A 21 -2.64 10.44 -1.60
N ALA A 22 -2.78 9.13 -1.77
CA ALA A 22 -2.34 8.16 -0.76
C ALA A 22 -0.83 8.28 -0.49
N SER A 23 -0.01 8.47 -1.53
CA SER A 23 1.43 8.70 -1.42
C SER A 23 1.76 10.02 -0.71
N GLU A 24 1.03 11.10 -1.01
CA GLU A 24 1.18 12.39 -0.33
C GLU A 24 0.85 12.29 1.16
N LEU A 25 -0.25 11.61 1.52
CA LEU A 25 -0.64 11.39 2.92
C LEU A 25 0.43 10.61 3.70
N ILE A 26 1.02 9.59 3.09
CA ILE A 26 2.12 8.81 3.68
C ILE A 26 3.37 9.69 3.82
N GLY A 27 3.72 10.47 2.80
CA GLY A 27 4.88 11.36 2.82
C GLY A 27 4.76 12.48 3.86
N GLU A 28 3.56 13.05 4.02
CA GLU A 28 3.27 14.03 5.06
C GLU A 28 3.41 13.41 6.46
N HIS A 29 2.82 12.24 6.69
CA HIS A 29 2.98 11.53 7.96
C HIS A 29 4.45 11.24 8.28
N ALA A 30 5.25 10.82 7.29
CA ALA A 30 6.68 10.59 7.47
C ALA A 30 7.43 11.86 7.91
N ARG A 31 7.12 13.02 7.32
CA ARG A 31 7.68 14.31 7.73
C ARG A 31 7.29 14.67 9.16
N GLN A 32 6.03 14.45 9.54
CA GLN A 32 5.55 14.69 10.91
C GLN A 32 6.24 13.80 11.95
N VAL A 33 6.47 12.52 11.62
CA VAL A 33 7.22 11.59 12.46
C VAL A 33 8.67 12.05 12.61
N GLN A 34 9.33 12.42 11.51
CA GLN A 34 10.70 12.92 11.56
C GLN A 34 10.82 14.17 12.44
N LEU A 35 9.92 15.15 12.26
CA LEU A 35 9.88 16.35 13.08
C LEU A 35 9.67 16.03 14.56
N ALA A 36 8.73 15.12 14.88
CA ALA A 36 8.46 14.73 16.25
C ALA A 36 9.66 14.02 16.93
N ILE A 37 10.45 13.25 16.17
CA ILE A 37 11.69 12.64 16.66
C ILE A 37 12.76 13.71 16.89
N THR A 38 13.00 14.59 15.92
CA THR A 38 14.03 15.64 15.98
C THR A 38 13.76 16.66 17.09
N ASP A 39 12.50 16.98 17.37
CA ASP A 39 12.08 17.86 18.47
C ASP A 39 12.33 17.27 19.88
N GLY A 40 12.93 16.09 19.99
CA GLY A 40 13.24 15.45 21.27
C GLY A 40 12.00 14.97 22.03
N ARG A 41 10.88 14.72 21.33
CA ARG A 41 9.60 14.30 21.96
C ARG A 41 9.53 12.81 22.27
N LEU A 42 10.66 12.11 22.19
CA LEU A 42 10.85 10.74 22.63
C LEU A 42 11.08 10.73 24.15
N ASP A 43 10.00 10.89 24.90
CA ASP A 43 10.00 10.77 26.36
C ASP A 43 9.38 9.41 26.78
N ALA A 44 9.83 8.87 27.90
CA ALA A 44 9.33 7.63 28.50
C ALA A 44 7.82 7.68 28.77
N SER A 45 7.28 8.86 29.11
CA SER A 45 5.84 9.08 29.30
C SER A 45 4.99 8.83 28.04
N ARG A 46 5.61 8.80 26.85
CA ARG A 46 4.94 8.61 25.55
C ARG A 46 5.33 7.31 24.85
N ARG A 47 6.08 6.43 25.53
CA ARG A 47 6.56 5.16 24.97
C ARG A 47 5.41 4.33 24.39
N GLU A 48 4.30 4.21 25.13
CA GLU A 48 3.12 3.44 24.70
C GLU A 48 2.51 4.01 23.42
N ALA A 49 2.33 5.33 23.35
CA ALA A 49 1.79 6.00 22.16
C ALA A 49 2.70 5.84 20.93
N TRP A 50 4.02 5.86 21.12
CA TRP A 50 4.97 5.59 20.04
C TRP A 50 4.95 4.12 19.60
N GLN A 51 4.78 3.19 20.54
CA GLN A 51 4.64 1.77 20.24
C GLN A 51 3.35 1.50 19.46
N GLU A 52 2.23 2.10 19.87
CA GLU A 52 0.96 2.01 19.17
C GLU A 52 1.08 2.54 17.73
N LEU A 53 1.75 3.68 17.54
CA LEU A 53 2.00 4.22 16.21
C LEU A 53 2.81 3.26 15.32
N LEU A 54 3.85 2.62 15.87
CA LEU A 54 4.64 1.62 15.15
C LEU A 54 3.80 0.41 14.74
N ASP A 55 2.91 -0.05 15.62
CA ASP A 55 2.04 -1.20 15.34
C ASP A 55 0.99 -0.85 14.26
N GLN A 56 0.43 0.36 14.30
CA GLN A 56 -0.43 0.88 13.23
C GLN A 56 0.30 0.97 11.88
N GLN A 57 1.54 1.45 11.86
CA GLN A 57 2.36 1.53 10.65
C GLN A 57 2.69 0.15 10.07
N ARG A 58 3.01 -0.83 10.93
CA ARG A 58 3.24 -2.23 10.52
C ARG A 58 2.00 -2.84 9.92
N LEU A 59 0.84 -2.64 10.55
CA LEU A 59 -0.43 -3.13 10.03
C LEU A 59 -0.72 -2.57 8.63
N LEU A 60 -0.58 -1.25 8.46
CA LEU A 60 -0.76 -0.61 7.15
C LEU A 60 0.22 -1.16 6.10
N LEU A 61 1.48 -1.38 6.47
CA LEU A 61 2.47 -1.97 5.56
C LEU A 61 2.08 -3.38 5.12
N THR A 62 1.59 -4.21 6.03
CA THR A 62 1.08 -5.55 5.72
C THR A 62 -0.12 -5.50 4.77
N GLU A 63 -1.05 -4.56 4.98
CA GLU A 63 -2.20 -4.35 4.08
C GLU A 63 -1.75 -3.97 2.67
N LEU A 64 -0.80 -3.03 2.54
CA LEU A 64 -0.25 -2.61 1.26
C LEU A 64 0.49 -3.74 0.53
N GLN A 65 1.29 -4.53 1.25
CA GLN A 65 1.97 -5.69 0.70
C GLN A 65 0.98 -6.71 0.15
N ARG A 66 -0.09 -7.01 0.90
CA ARG A 66 -1.15 -7.90 0.46
C ARG A 66 -1.84 -7.39 -0.81
N ALA A 67 -2.22 -6.11 -0.83
CA ALA A 67 -2.87 -5.51 -2.00
C ALA A 67 -1.98 -5.57 -3.26
N ARG A 68 -0.66 -5.35 -3.11
CA ARG A 68 0.32 -5.49 -4.19
C ARG A 68 0.40 -6.93 -4.70
N ASP A 69 0.43 -7.90 -3.79
CA ASP A 69 0.56 -9.31 -4.14
C ASP A 69 -0.70 -9.81 -4.87
N GLU A 70 -1.89 -9.43 -4.39
CA GLU A 70 -3.17 -9.72 -5.05
C GLU A 70 -3.23 -9.12 -6.46
N SER A 71 -2.77 -7.87 -6.62
CA SER A 71 -2.68 -7.20 -7.93
C SER A 71 -1.69 -7.89 -8.87
N SER A 72 -0.54 -8.33 -8.35
CA SER A 72 0.46 -9.05 -9.12
C SER A 72 -0.06 -10.40 -9.62
N GLU A 73 -0.79 -11.13 -8.78
CA GLU A 73 -1.43 -12.39 -9.15
C GLU A 73 -2.55 -12.18 -10.19
N ALA A 74 -3.35 -11.11 -10.06
CA ALA A 74 -4.34 -10.74 -11.07
C ALA A 74 -3.70 -10.48 -12.44
N LEU A 75 -2.61 -9.72 -12.47
CA LEU A 75 -1.85 -9.45 -13.70
C LEU A 75 -1.26 -10.74 -14.31
N LYS A 76 -0.73 -11.66 -13.50
CA LYS A 76 -0.25 -12.97 -13.98
C LYS A 76 -1.37 -13.78 -14.63
N ARG A 77 -2.55 -13.85 -13.99
CA ARG A 77 -3.73 -14.54 -14.54
C ARG A 77 -4.15 -13.95 -15.88
N MET A 78 -4.22 -12.61 -15.99
CA MET A 78 -4.56 -11.93 -17.26
C MET A 78 -3.55 -12.25 -18.38
N ARG A 79 -2.24 -12.25 -18.08
CA ARG A 79 -1.20 -12.61 -19.07
C ARG A 79 -1.34 -14.07 -19.52
N GLY A 80 -1.64 -14.99 -18.59
CA GLY A 80 -1.90 -16.40 -18.89
C GLY A 80 -3.10 -16.58 -19.81
N GLN A 81 -4.22 -15.92 -19.49
CA GLN A 81 -5.44 -15.94 -20.32
C GLN A 81 -5.19 -15.42 -21.74
N ARG A 82 -4.47 -14.29 -21.89
CA ARG A 82 -4.12 -13.75 -23.22
C ARG A 82 -3.29 -14.73 -24.05
N ARG A 83 -2.28 -15.37 -23.44
CA ARG A 83 -1.47 -16.39 -24.12
C ARG A 83 -2.31 -17.60 -24.55
N GLY A 84 -3.21 -18.06 -23.69
CA GLY A 84 -4.14 -19.14 -24.01
C GLY A 84 -5.07 -18.80 -25.17
N SER A 85 -5.66 -17.61 -25.17
CA SER A 85 -6.53 -17.15 -26.25
C SER A 85 -5.80 -16.98 -27.58
N ASP A 86 -4.56 -16.49 -27.56
CA ASP A 86 -3.75 -16.31 -28.78
C ASP A 86 -3.21 -17.63 -29.33
N ALA A 87 -2.93 -18.61 -28.47
CA ALA A 87 -2.59 -19.97 -28.89
C ALA A 87 -3.79 -20.65 -29.55
N TYR A 88 -4.98 -20.55 -28.94
CA TYR A 88 -6.22 -21.09 -29.51
C TYR A 88 -6.55 -20.44 -30.86
N ARG A 89 -6.48 -19.10 -30.96
CA ARG A 89 -6.73 -18.39 -32.22
C ARG A 89 -5.77 -18.80 -33.34
N ARG A 90 -4.48 -18.98 -33.03
CA ARG A 90 -3.49 -19.46 -34.02
C ARG A 90 -3.74 -20.90 -34.44
N ALA A 91 -4.10 -21.78 -33.51
CA ALA A 91 -4.44 -23.18 -33.83
C ALA A 91 -5.72 -23.28 -34.69
N ALA A 92 -6.73 -22.47 -34.41
CA ALA A 92 -7.97 -22.44 -35.17
C ALA A 92 -7.83 -21.77 -36.55
N GLY A 93 -6.96 -20.76 -36.68
CA GLY A 93 -6.72 -20.04 -37.94
C GLY A 93 -5.68 -20.70 -38.86
N GLY A 94 -4.93 -21.69 -38.39
CA GLY A 94 -3.97 -22.48 -39.20
C GLY A 94 -4.55 -23.78 -39.76
N ALA A 95 -5.83 -24.05 -39.54
CA ALA A 95 -6.53 -25.27 -39.98
C ALA A 95 -7.46 -25.05 -41.20
N GLY A 96 -7.29 -23.94 -41.93
CA GLY A 96 -7.98 -23.65 -43.19
C GLY A 96 -6.98 -23.37 -44.30
#